data_AF-A0A2M8PV12-F1
#
_entry.id   AF-A0A2M8PV12-F1
#
_cell.length_a   1.000
_cell.length_b   1.000
_cell.length_c   1.000
_cell.angle_alpha   90.00
_cell.angle_beta   90.00
_cell.angle_gamma   90.00
#
_symmetry.space_group_name_H-M   'P 1'
#
loop_
_entity.id
_entity.type
_entity.pdbx_description
1 polymer ?
#
loop_
_entity_poly.entity_id
_entity_poly.type
_entity_poly.pdbx_seq_one_letter_code
_entity_poly.pdbx_strand_id
1 'polypeptide(L)'
;MKIARNLLWFIVLFAAGCNLLTQQPTAMPTDTPTPIPSNTPQPTVTFTPSHTATITPTPLPTNTATPVSTATPVPTPSNTPRPTTAFTFDNWELIDIPENIRDGIDNALIAFINQNNRDTIANLSTGEATNDTQILYFASPTNPAGRIPILETTAETGEQIYISPAANAIAYFRQDTVGGATGLYMLDFETGVSNRVLPISQIAQRGFLSEPVWSPDGNLLAVTIATGYDLDIFVISRDGTFTDNLTHHGAYDMWPSWSPDGKTLLFVSDRNVCASWIPGETGTCDGTDTPPPNGGHPFLMDMETREVRQLSDEWLTDPPRWLNNRQVTFGSGDVAFGDPERTIWIADVVTGDVQQTRLADGPENQINIAEAWSPDGSSVVFQSATATSTEIVLANRDGSVIGRTDALSFARFSMAAAWSPDGTRLAIGGVDGQCPHGITVFDNDFNFIARGVPPPGMCEPVYSPNGQFLAFEGVLQRGDGRIDIYSANANGFAAINLTRDLRGQIKLLGWVGGDN
;
A
#
# COMPACT_ATOMS: atom_id res chain seq x y z
N MET A 1 72.03 2.91 26.78
CA MET A 1 72.05 4.36 26.45
C MET A 1 70.59 4.83 26.61
N LYS A 2 70.05 5.16 27.80
CA LYS A 2 70.23 6.38 28.64
C LYS A 2 70.23 7.64 27.75
N ILE A 3 69.39 8.69 27.86
CA ILE A 3 68.72 9.37 28.99
C ILE A 3 67.81 10.53 28.43
N ALA A 4 66.60 10.71 29.01
CA ALA A 4 65.96 11.94 29.56
C ALA A 4 65.71 13.22 28.70
N ARG A 5 64.46 13.75 28.66
CA ARG A 5 63.80 14.84 29.46
C ARG A 5 64.43 16.25 29.36
N ASN A 6 63.60 17.24 29.00
CA ASN A 6 63.50 18.64 29.50
C ASN A 6 62.35 19.33 28.71
N LEU A 7 61.19 19.73 29.23
CA LEU A 7 60.81 20.72 30.27
C LEU A 7 61.14 22.19 29.91
N LEU A 8 60.09 23.00 29.68
CA LEU A 8 60.09 24.45 29.90
C LEU A 8 58.66 24.97 30.19
N TRP A 9 58.61 25.86 31.19
CA TRP A 9 57.50 26.46 31.93
C TRP A 9 56.81 27.63 31.18
N PHE A 10 55.57 28.08 31.50
CA PHE A 10 55.27 29.13 32.51
C PHE A 10 53.74 29.44 32.68
N ILE A 11 53.30 29.57 33.95
CA ILE A 11 52.34 30.54 34.60
C ILE A 11 50.88 30.66 34.08
N VAL A 12 49.83 30.20 34.81
CA VAL A 12 49.09 30.73 36.01
C VAL A 12 48.31 32.05 35.81
N LEU A 13 46.97 32.00 35.82
CA LEU A 13 46.13 32.89 36.66
C LEU A 13 44.73 32.30 36.94
N PHE A 14 44.35 32.36 38.22
CA PHE A 14 43.06 32.00 38.81
C PHE A 14 41.99 33.08 38.60
N ALA A 15 40.73 32.68 38.44
CA ALA A 15 39.60 33.35 39.07
C ALA A 15 38.49 32.34 39.36
N ALA A 16 38.27 32.11 40.66
CA ALA A 16 37.16 31.34 41.22
C ALA A 16 35.90 32.22 41.30
N GLY A 17 34.72 31.59 41.17
CA GLY A 17 33.43 32.20 41.49
C GLY A 17 32.40 31.12 41.78
N CYS A 18 32.06 30.98 43.07
CA CYS A 18 31.19 29.97 43.64
C CYS A 18 29.71 30.05 43.23
N ASN A 19 29.07 28.87 43.25
CA ASN A 19 27.70 28.53 43.69
C ASN A 19 26.70 29.66 43.97
N LEU A 20 25.47 29.50 43.46
CA LEU A 20 24.25 29.55 44.27
C LEU A 20 23.02 28.97 43.54
N LEU A 21 22.44 27.96 44.18
CA LEU A 21 21.08 27.45 43.97
C LEU A 21 20.06 28.60 44.09
N THR A 22 19.19 28.77 43.11
CA THR A 22 17.86 29.38 43.33
C THR A 22 16.80 28.58 42.59
N GLN A 23 15.85 28.06 43.37
CA GLN A 23 14.67 27.36 42.89
C GLN A 23 13.73 28.36 42.21
N GLN A 24 13.22 27.98 41.04
CA GLN A 24 12.17 28.72 40.35
C GLN A 24 10.81 28.43 41.02
N PRO A 25 10.03 29.44 41.42
CA PRO A 25 8.75 29.21 42.09
C PRO A 25 7.67 28.75 41.10
N THR A 26 6.96 27.71 41.52
CA THR A 26 5.76 27.15 40.90
C THR A 26 4.63 28.17 40.91
N ALA A 27 3.94 28.35 39.79
CA ALA A 27 2.77 29.22 39.69
C ALA A 27 1.59 28.61 40.49
N MET A 28 0.95 29.44 41.32
CA MET A 28 -0.24 29.12 42.10
C MET A 28 -1.49 29.30 41.20
N PRO A 29 -2.52 28.43 41.27
CA PRO A 29 -3.73 28.59 40.48
C PRO A 29 -4.59 29.75 41.01
N THR A 30 -5.11 30.57 40.09
CA THR A 30 -6.04 31.67 40.37
C THR A 30 -7.48 31.14 40.42
N ASP A 31 -8.16 31.35 41.54
CA ASP A 31 -9.58 31.02 41.71
C ASP A 31 -10.46 31.78 40.70
N THR A 32 -11.25 31.03 39.93
CA THR A 32 -12.29 31.57 39.04
C THR A 32 -13.59 31.72 39.83
N PRO A 33 -14.21 32.91 39.93
CA PRO A 33 -15.48 33.05 40.62
C PRO A 33 -16.65 32.50 39.79
N THR A 34 -17.38 31.55 40.38
CA THR A 34 -18.65 31.00 39.87
C THR A 34 -19.77 32.06 39.90
N PRO A 35 -20.52 32.29 38.81
CA PRO A 35 -21.67 33.20 38.83
C PRO A 35 -22.88 32.59 39.57
N ILE A 36 -23.49 33.38 40.45
CA ILE A 36 -24.74 33.05 41.16
C ILE A 36 -25.94 33.45 40.27
N PRO A 37 -26.95 32.59 40.09
CA PRO A 37 -28.16 32.96 39.35
C PRO A 37 -29.08 33.86 40.19
N SER A 38 -29.39 35.05 39.68
CA SER A 38 -30.42 35.94 40.23
C SER A 38 -31.75 35.70 39.50
N ASN A 39 -32.70 35.05 40.17
CA ASN A 39 -34.10 34.98 39.73
C ASN A 39 -34.82 36.27 40.11
N THR A 40 -35.25 37.04 39.10
CA THR A 40 -36.19 38.16 39.29
C THR A 40 -37.44 37.91 38.43
N PRO A 41 -38.65 37.83 39.02
CA PRO A 41 -39.89 37.64 38.28
C PRO A 41 -40.37 38.95 37.64
N GLN A 42 -40.66 38.95 36.35
CA GLN A 42 -41.25 40.10 35.64
C GLN A 42 -42.73 39.84 35.31
N PRO A 43 -43.65 40.79 35.60
CA PRO A 43 -45.09 40.59 35.54
C PRO A 43 -45.66 40.56 34.10
N THR A 44 -46.61 39.65 33.90
CA THR A 44 -47.45 39.53 32.70
C THR A 44 -48.49 40.66 32.65
N VAL A 45 -48.45 41.49 31.62
CA VAL A 45 -49.48 42.51 31.35
C VAL A 45 -50.41 41.97 30.26
N THR A 46 -51.68 41.78 30.60
CA THR A 46 -52.75 41.39 29.69
C THR A 46 -53.38 42.66 29.10
N PHE A 47 -53.40 42.80 27.78
CA PHE A 47 -54.07 43.91 27.09
C PHE A 47 -55.44 43.48 26.57
N THR A 48 -56.48 44.22 26.97
CA THR A 48 -57.85 44.11 26.46
C THR A 48 -58.01 44.98 25.20
N PRO A 49 -58.67 44.51 24.12
CA PRO A 49 -58.78 45.30 22.90
C PRO A 49 -59.88 46.37 23.01
N SER A 50 -59.58 47.61 22.61
CA SER A 50 -60.58 48.65 22.36
C SER A 50 -60.53 49.03 20.88
N HIS A 51 -61.70 48.97 20.23
CA HIS A 51 -61.89 49.32 18.83
C HIS A 51 -61.72 50.83 18.62
N THR A 52 -60.82 51.21 17.73
CA THR A 52 -60.79 52.53 17.10
C THR A 52 -60.67 52.35 15.60
N ALA A 53 -61.65 52.88 14.86
CA ALA A 53 -61.68 52.86 13.40
C ALA A 53 -60.77 53.97 12.85
N THR A 54 -59.85 53.62 11.95
CA THR A 54 -59.02 54.59 11.22
C THR A 54 -58.82 54.17 9.77
N ILE A 55 -59.49 54.93 8.90
CA ILE A 55 -59.22 55.30 7.50
C ILE A 55 -58.01 54.66 6.79
N THR A 56 -58.32 54.05 5.64
CA THR A 56 -57.44 53.49 4.61
C THR A 56 -56.57 54.54 3.91
N PRO A 57 -55.23 54.43 3.94
CA PRO A 57 -54.36 55.01 2.93
C PRO A 57 -54.06 53.99 1.81
N THR A 58 -54.17 54.44 0.57
CA THR A 58 -53.81 53.70 -0.66
C THR A 58 -52.34 53.26 -0.62
N PRO A 59 -52.00 51.97 -0.84
CA PRO A 59 -50.61 51.53 -0.81
C PRO A 59 -49.85 51.96 -2.08
N LEU A 60 -48.69 52.55 -1.87
CA LEU A 60 -47.63 52.78 -2.85
C LEU A 60 -47.00 51.42 -3.23
N PRO A 61 -46.68 51.13 -4.50
CA PRO A 61 -46.10 49.84 -4.88
C PRO A 61 -44.77 49.62 -4.15
N THR A 62 -44.74 48.61 -3.29
CA THR A 62 -43.53 48.16 -2.60
C THR A 62 -42.89 47.07 -3.46
N ASN A 63 -41.71 47.35 -4.02
CA ASN A 63 -40.89 46.32 -4.66
C ASN A 63 -40.51 45.28 -3.60
N THR A 64 -41.27 44.20 -3.53
CA THR A 64 -40.89 43.00 -2.78
C THR A 64 -39.92 42.25 -3.66
N ALA A 65 -38.63 42.30 -3.34
CA ALA A 65 -37.67 41.38 -3.93
C ALA A 65 -38.09 39.97 -3.50
N THR A 66 -38.63 39.20 -4.44
CA THR A 66 -38.82 37.77 -4.27
C THR A 66 -37.43 37.18 -3.98
N PRO A 67 -37.21 36.43 -2.89
CA PRO A 67 -35.99 35.66 -2.78
C PRO A 67 -35.98 34.71 -3.98
N VAL A 68 -35.02 34.91 -4.88
CA VAL A 68 -34.73 33.94 -5.92
C VAL A 68 -34.34 32.68 -5.15
N SER A 69 -35.21 31.67 -5.21
CA SER A 69 -34.82 30.31 -4.81
C SER A 69 -33.63 29.96 -5.69
N THR A 70 -32.44 29.99 -5.10
CA THR A 70 -31.28 29.33 -5.68
C THR A 70 -31.66 27.87 -5.72
N ALA A 71 -32.16 27.41 -6.87
CA ALA A 71 -32.38 26.00 -7.08
C ALA A 71 -31.02 25.33 -6.88
N THR A 72 -30.89 24.55 -5.81
CA THR A 72 -29.86 23.51 -5.77
C THR A 72 -30.09 22.67 -7.02
N PRO A 73 -29.14 22.57 -7.96
CA PRO A 73 -29.34 21.77 -9.15
C PRO A 73 -29.69 20.36 -8.69
N VAL A 74 -30.90 19.91 -9.04
CA VAL A 74 -31.28 18.52 -8.85
C VAL A 74 -30.39 17.73 -9.81
N PRO A 75 -29.62 16.73 -9.34
CA PRO A 75 -28.74 15.96 -10.20
C PRO A 75 -29.55 15.41 -11.38
N THR A 76 -29.19 15.80 -12.59
CA THR A 76 -29.77 15.23 -13.80
C THR A 76 -29.35 13.76 -13.90
N PRO A 77 -30.20 12.85 -14.42
CA PRO A 77 -29.87 11.42 -14.53
C PRO A 77 -28.56 11.11 -15.30
N SER A 78 -28.04 12.04 -16.10
CA SER A 78 -26.74 11.90 -16.77
C SER A 78 -25.53 12.14 -15.87
N ASN A 79 -25.72 12.76 -14.69
CA ASN A 79 -24.64 13.15 -13.78
C ASN A 79 -24.59 12.22 -12.56
N THR A 80 -25.43 11.19 -12.47
CA THR A 80 -25.29 10.17 -11.42
C THR A 80 -24.12 9.26 -11.80
N PRO A 81 -23.07 9.16 -10.97
CA PRO A 81 -21.94 8.27 -11.23
C PRO A 81 -22.45 6.84 -11.41
N ARG A 82 -22.07 6.24 -12.53
CA ARG A 82 -22.22 4.82 -12.79
C ARG A 82 -20.86 4.29 -13.25
N PRO A 83 -20.54 3.02 -12.94
CA PRO A 83 -19.38 2.37 -13.52
C PRO A 83 -19.33 2.58 -15.03
N THR A 84 -18.18 2.98 -15.56
CA THR A 84 -17.95 3.06 -17.02
C THR A 84 -18.09 1.70 -17.69
N THR A 85 -17.87 0.63 -16.93
CA THR A 85 -18.13 -0.75 -17.35
C THR A 85 -19.04 -1.45 -16.36
N ALA A 86 -20.04 -2.18 -16.86
CA ALA A 86 -20.99 -2.91 -16.03
C ALA A 86 -20.39 -4.25 -15.58
N PHE A 87 -20.61 -4.61 -14.32
CA PHE A 87 -20.32 -5.95 -13.84
C PHE A 87 -21.14 -6.99 -14.61
N THR A 88 -20.49 -8.11 -14.94
CA THR A 88 -21.11 -9.24 -15.64
C THR A 88 -20.72 -10.53 -14.92
N PHE A 89 -21.55 -11.56 -15.04
CA PHE A 89 -21.24 -12.91 -14.57
C PHE A 89 -21.43 -13.86 -15.74
N ASP A 90 -20.48 -13.78 -16.67
CA ASP A 90 -20.53 -14.50 -17.93
C ASP A 90 -19.19 -15.19 -18.23
N ASN A 91 -19.12 -15.83 -19.40
CA ASN A 91 -17.96 -16.55 -19.90
C ASN A 91 -17.28 -17.43 -18.84
N TRP A 92 -18.09 -18.26 -18.19
CA TRP A 92 -17.61 -19.13 -17.12
C TRP A 92 -17.04 -20.43 -17.68
N GLU A 93 -16.05 -20.97 -16.98
CA GLU A 93 -15.44 -22.27 -17.23
C GLU A 93 -15.18 -22.99 -15.90
N LEU A 94 -15.02 -24.31 -15.96
CA LEU A 94 -14.59 -25.10 -14.81
C LEU A 94 -13.09 -25.37 -14.93
N ILE A 95 -12.35 -24.99 -13.90
CA ILE A 95 -10.93 -25.24 -13.74
C ILE A 95 -10.80 -26.35 -12.69
N ASP A 96 -10.05 -27.40 -13.03
CA ASP A 96 -9.82 -28.52 -12.13
C ASP A 96 -8.81 -28.12 -11.05
N ILE A 97 -9.31 -27.80 -9.86
CA ILE A 97 -8.50 -27.43 -8.70
C ILE A 97 -8.14 -28.70 -7.92
N PRO A 98 -6.85 -29.02 -7.73
CA PRO A 98 -6.44 -30.18 -6.97
C PRO A 98 -7.05 -30.22 -5.57
N GLU A 99 -7.47 -31.41 -5.11
CA GLU A 99 -8.19 -31.56 -3.82
C GLU A 99 -7.40 -30.99 -2.64
N ASN A 100 -6.08 -31.15 -2.65
CA ASN A 100 -5.18 -30.63 -1.61
C ASN A 100 -5.00 -29.10 -1.62
N ILE A 101 -5.61 -28.40 -2.57
CA ILE A 101 -5.72 -26.94 -2.64
C ILE A 101 -7.16 -26.54 -2.35
N ARG A 102 -8.13 -27.23 -2.96
CA ARG A 102 -9.57 -27.00 -2.78
C ARG A 102 -10.01 -27.10 -1.32
N ASP A 103 -9.49 -28.08 -0.60
CA ASP A 103 -9.87 -28.34 0.79
C ASP A 103 -9.11 -27.44 1.80
N GLY A 104 -8.35 -26.45 1.29
CA GLY A 104 -7.51 -25.54 2.06
C GLY A 104 -6.02 -25.90 2.02
N ILE A 105 -5.18 -24.91 2.30
CA ILE A 105 -3.71 -25.04 2.30
C ILE A 105 -3.18 -24.97 3.74
N ASP A 106 -2.92 -26.13 4.33
CA ASP A 106 -2.42 -26.23 5.71
C ASP A 106 -0.98 -25.73 5.88
N ASN A 107 -0.13 -25.97 4.88
CA ASN A 107 1.28 -25.58 4.91
C ASN A 107 1.53 -24.53 3.84
N ALA A 108 2.13 -23.41 4.22
CA ALA A 108 2.44 -22.32 3.30
C ALA A 108 3.18 -22.83 2.06
N LEU A 109 2.65 -22.53 0.87
CA LEU A 109 3.24 -22.83 -0.42
C LEU A 109 3.76 -21.54 -1.06
N ILE A 110 4.70 -21.69 -1.99
CA ILE A 110 5.22 -20.59 -2.80
C ILE A 110 4.44 -20.55 -4.11
N ALA A 111 3.87 -19.39 -4.42
CA ALA A 111 3.21 -19.11 -5.69
C ALA A 111 4.17 -18.39 -6.64
N PHE A 112 4.25 -18.86 -7.87
CA PHE A 112 5.04 -18.22 -8.92
C PHE A 112 4.43 -18.53 -10.29
N ILE A 113 4.68 -17.64 -11.24
CA ILE A 113 4.28 -17.82 -12.63
C ILE A 113 5.46 -18.28 -13.46
N ASN A 114 5.17 -19.10 -14.47
CA ASN A 114 6.13 -19.48 -15.47
C ASN A 114 5.53 -19.36 -16.87
N GLN A 115 6.22 -18.65 -17.76
CA GLN A 115 5.86 -18.48 -19.16
C GLN A 115 6.84 -19.29 -20.02
N ASN A 116 6.40 -20.37 -20.70
CA ASN A 116 7.29 -21.48 -21.16
C ASN A 116 6.77 -22.25 -22.40
N ASN A 117 7.56 -22.81 -23.37
CA ASN A 117 8.97 -22.72 -23.83
C ASN A 117 9.23 -23.68 -25.06
N ARG A 118 10.31 -23.45 -25.86
CA ARG A 118 10.66 -24.02 -27.20
C ARG A 118 10.64 -25.56 -27.32
N ASP A 119 9.93 -26.08 -28.34
CA ASP A 119 9.93 -27.50 -28.76
C ASP A 119 11.31 -28.02 -29.26
N THR A 120 12.27 -27.15 -29.57
CA THR A 120 13.60 -27.55 -30.08
C THR A 120 14.72 -26.65 -29.53
N ILE A 121 15.38 -27.05 -28.44
CA ILE A 121 16.54 -26.30 -27.93
C ILE A 121 17.83 -26.87 -28.53
N ALA A 122 18.44 -26.12 -29.45
CA ALA A 122 19.83 -26.33 -29.90
C ALA A 122 20.84 -25.42 -29.17
N ASN A 123 20.37 -24.37 -28.47
CA ASN A 123 21.20 -23.43 -27.72
C ASN A 123 20.65 -23.21 -26.31
N LEU A 124 21.44 -23.60 -25.30
CA LEU A 124 21.09 -23.58 -23.87
C LEU A 124 21.21 -22.18 -23.21
N SER A 125 21.39 -21.11 -23.99
CA SER A 125 21.78 -19.79 -23.48
C SER A 125 20.80 -18.64 -23.78
N THR A 126 19.54 -18.90 -24.15
CA THR A 126 18.55 -17.83 -24.46
C THR A 126 17.18 -18.15 -23.83
N GLY A 127 16.66 -17.21 -23.02
CA GLY A 127 15.44 -17.37 -22.21
C GLY A 127 14.13 -16.79 -22.78
N GLU A 128 13.96 -16.74 -24.11
CA GLU A 128 12.70 -16.27 -24.71
C GLU A 128 11.59 -17.33 -24.71
N ALA A 129 10.35 -16.92 -24.46
CA ALA A 129 9.14 -17.74 -24.57
C ALA A 129 8.82 -18.14 -26.03
N THR A 130 7.96 -19.14 -26.23
CA THR A 130 7.63 -19.68 -27.57
C THR A 130 6.20 -19.78 -27.96
N ASN A 131 5.36 -19.88 -26.96
CA ASN A 131 3.95 -19.63 -27.06
C ASN A 131 3.68 -18.55 -26.03
N ASP A 132 2.50 -17.99 -26.13
CA ASP A 132 2.03 -17.04 -25.14
C ASP A 132 1.37 -17.80 -23.98
N THR A 133 1.85 -18.98 -23.57
CA THR A 133 1.27 -19.73 -22.44
C THR A 133 1.97 -19.33 -21.15
N GLN A 134 1.16 -19.02 -20.14
CA GLN A 134 1.57 -18.74 -18.77
C GLN A 134 0.90 -19.73 -17.84
N ILE A 135 1.64 -20.28 -16.88
CA ILE A 135 1.10 -21.19 -15.87
C ILE A 135 1.44 -20.65 -14.49
N LEU A 136 0.43 -20.51 -13.63
CA LEU A 136 0.58 -20.31 -12.20
C LEU A 136 0.86 -21.65 -11.53
N TYR A 137 1.95 -21.73 -10.78
CA TYR A 137 2.33 -22.88 -9.98
C TYR A 137 2.30 -22.56 -8.49
N PHE A 138 1.84 -23.52 -7.69
CA PHE A 138 2.13 -23.58 -6.26
C PHE A 138 3.18 -24.66 -5.99
N ALA A 139 4.12 -24.40 -5.08
CA ALA A 139 5.17 -25.36 -4.73
C ALA A 139 5.46 -25.37 -3.23
N SER A 140 5.71 -26.56 -2.70
CA SER A 140 6.25 -26.69 -1.34
C SER A 140 7.67 -26.12 -1.27
N PRO A 141 8.01 -25.37 -0.21
CA PRO A 141 9.35 -24.78 -0.06
C PRO A 141 10.46 -25.82 0.07
N THR A 142 10.12 -27.08 0.35
CA THR A 142 11.07 -28.17 0.56
C THR A 142 11.05 -29.23 -0.54
N ASN A 143 10.16 -29.13 -1.54
CA ASN A 143 10.00 -30.15 -2.56
C ASN A 143 10.03 -29.56 -3.99
N PRO A 144 11.22 -29.41 -4.60
CA PRO A 144 11.38 -28.90 -5.96
C PRO A 144 10.62 -29.70 -7.03
N ALA A 145 10.34 -30.98 -6.80
CA ALA A 145 9.63 -31.84 -7.76
C ALA A 145 8.10 -31.78 -7.60
N GLY A 146 7.59 -31.18 -6.52
CA GLY A 146 6.17 -31.17 -6.16
C GLY A 146 5.42 -29.92 -6.58
N ARG A 147 5.74 -29.33 -7.74
CA ARG A 147 5.02 -28.17 -8.27
C ARG A 147 3.63 -28.57 -8.75
N ILE A 148 2.63 -27.75 -8.44
CA ILE A 148 1.21 -27.98 -8.72
C ILE A 148 0.75 -26.87 -9.68
N PRO A 149 0.39 -27.16 -10.93
CA PRO A 149 -0.20 -26.17 -11.82
C PRO A 149 -1.62 -25.83 -11.33
N ILE A 150 -1.94 -24.55 -11.22
CA ILE A 150 -3.22 -24.04 -10.70
C ILE A 150 -4.07 -23.43 -11.80
N LEU A 151 -3.46 -22.59 -12.64
CA LEU A 151 -4.15 -21.80 -13.64
C LEU A 151 -3.26 -21.64 -14.87
N GLU A 152 -3.82 -21.88 -16.05
CA GLU A 152 -3.18 -21.61 -17.34
C GLU A 152 -3.83 -20.37 -17.98
N THR A 153 -3.01 -19.37 -18.31
CA THR A 153 -3.40 -18.09 -18.94
C THR A 153 -2.51 -17.79 -20.13
N THR A 154 -2.71 -16.61 -20.74
CA THR A 154 -1.81 -16.13 -21.79
C THR A 154 -0.72 -15.21 -21.24
N ALA A 155 0.48 -15.22 -21.80
CA ALA A 155 1.58 -14.35 -21.40
C ALA A 155 1.30 -12.85 -21.65
N GLU A 156 0.32 -12.53 -22.52
CA GLU A 156 -0.13 -11.16 -22.79
C GLU A 156 -0.67 -10.46 -21.53
N THR A 157 -1.16 -11.21 -20.54
CA THR A 157 -1.69 -10.64 -19.29
C THR A 157 -0.61 -10.31 -18.25
N GLY A 158 0.66 -10.63 -18.55
CA GLY A 158 1.78 -10.33 -17.65
C GLY A 158 1.61 -10.92 -16.26
N GLU A 159 1.89 -10.12 -15.22
CA GLU A 159 1.88 -10.55 -13.81
C GLU A 159 0.53 -10.29 -13.11
N GLN A 160 -0.54 -10.01 -13.87
CA GLN A 160 -1.81 -9.54 -13.33
C GLN A 160 -2.69 -10.69 -12.77
N ILE A 161 -2.14 -11.38 -11.78
CA ILE A 161 -2.75 -12.50 -11.04
C ILE A 161 -2.68 -12.16 -9.54
N TYR A 162 -3.84 -12.03 -8.91
CA TYR A 162 -4.01 -11.61 -7.53
C TYR A 162 -4.63 -12.74 -6.73
N ILE A 163 -3.84 -13.37 -5.87
CA ILE A 163 -4.26 -14.51 -5.06
C ILE A 163 -4.83 -13.99 -3.74
N SER A 164 -5.98 -14.51 -3.31
CA SER A 164 -6.54 -14.16 -2.00
C SER A 164 -5.59 -14.58 -0.87
N PRO A 165 -5.43 -13.80 0.22
CA PRO A 165 -4.61 -14.20 1.36
C PRO A 165 -5.02 -15.56 1.96
N ALA A 166 -6.32 -15.81 2.10
CA ALA A 166 -6.88 -17.10 2.52
C ALA A 166 -6.64 -18.26 1.52
N ALA A 167 -5.99 -18.00 0.39
CA ALA A 167 -5.69 -18.94 -0.69
C ALA A 167 -6.90 -19.79 -1.12
N ASN A 168 -8.07 -19.16 -1.22
CA ASN A 168 -9.34 -19.77 -1.62
C ASN A 168 -9.90 -19.19 -2.93
N ALA A 169 -9.28 -18.14 -3.48
CA ALA A 169 -9.63 -17.57 -4.77
C ALA A 169 -8.46 -16.87 -5.46
N ILE A 170 -8.62 -16.67 -6.78
CA ILE A 170 -7.71 -15.88 -7.62
C ILE A 170 -8.53 -14.89 -8.43
N ALA A 171 -8.10 -13.63 -8.46
CA ALA A 171 -8.54 -12.66 -9.45
C ALA A 171 -7.45 -12.54 -10.51
N TYR A 172 -7.79 -12.61 -11.79
CA TYR A 172 -6.80 -12.58 -12.87
C TYR A 172 -7.36 -11.94 -14.13
N PHE A 173 -6.49 -11.32 -14.90
CA PHE A 173 -6.87 -10.78 -16.20
C PHE A 173 -6.78 -11.85 -17.27
N ARG A 174 -7.70 -11.81 -18.24
CA ARG A 174 -7.66 -12.65 -19.44
C ARG A 174 -7.85 -11.75 -20.65
N GLN A 175 -6.96 -11.90 -21.63
CA GLN A 175 -7.10 -11.28 -22.94
C GLN A 175 -7.64 -12.29 -23.94
N ASP A 176 -8.71 -11.94 -24.64
CA ASP A 176 -9.15 -12.66 -25.83
C ASP A 176 -9.32 -11.68 -26.98
N THR A 177 -8.42 -11.78 -27.96
CA THR A 177 -8.32 -10.90 -29.12
C THR A 177 -9.21 -11.32 -30.28
N VAL A 178 -9.79 -12.53 -30.27
CA VAL A 178 -10.62 -13.07 -31.37
C VAL A 178 -11.93 -13.63 -30.83
N GLY A 179 -12.90 -12.74 -30.62
CA GLY A 179 -14.29 -13.11 -30.36
C GLY A 179 -14.60 -13.51 -28.92
N GLY A 180 -13.64 -13.51 -27.99
CA GLY A 180 -13.92 -13.86 -26.60
C GLY A 180 -13.97 -12.71 -25.61
N ALA A 181 -13.91 -13.10 -24.35
CA ALA A 181 -14.23 -12.26 -23.21
C ALA A 181 -12.95 -11.75 -22.54
N THR A 182 -12.47 -10.59 -22.99
CA THR A 182 -11.42 -9.84 -22.28
C THR A 182 -12.00 -9.24 -21.00
N GLY A 183 -11.24 -9.30 -19.90
CA GLY A 183 -11.68 -8.73 -18.63
C GLY A 183 -10.95 -9.26 -17.41
N LEU A 184 -11.46 -8.85 -16.25
CA LEU A 184 -11.11 -9.41 -14.95
C LEU A 184 -11.97 -10.65 -14.70
N TYR A 185 -11.31 -11.74 -14.35
CA TYR A 185 -11.91 -13.02 -13.97
C TYR A 185 -11.67 -13.29 -12.50
N MET A 186 -12.57 -14.07 -11.92
CA MET A 186 -12.43 -14.61 -10.58
C MET A 186 -12.58 -16.13 -10.65
N LEU A 187 -11.64 -16.84 -10.04
CA LEU A 187 -11.62 -18.28 -9.86
C LEU A 187 -11.80 -18.58 -8.38
N ASP A 188 -12.88 -19.29 -8.05
CA ASP A 188 -13.14 -19.82 -6.71
C ASP A 188 -12.57 -21.25 -6.61
N PHE A 189 -11.73 -21.51 -5.60
CA PHE A 189 -11.07 -22.82 -5.46
C PHE A 189 -12.00 -23.93 -5.00
N GLU A 190 -13.00 -23.60 -4.18
CA GLU A 190 -13.97 -24.55 -3.61
C GLU A 190 -14.81 -25.19 -4.72
N THR A 191 -15.26 -24.36 -5.66
CA THR A 191 -16.14 -24.78 -6.76
C THR A 191 -15.39 -25.09 -8.05
N GLY A 192 -14.18 -24.56 -8.21
CA GLY A 192 -13.43 -24.58 -9.48
C GLY A 192 -14.06 -23.70 -10.57
N VAL A 193 -15.08 -22.91 -10.24
CA VAL A 193 -15.72 -22.00 -11.20
C VAL A 193 -14.82 -20.80 -11.41
N SER A 194 -14.44 -20.56 -12.67
CA SER A 194 -13.90 -19.28 -13.11
C SER A 194 -14.94 -18.56 -13.95
N ASN A 195 -15.16 -17.28 -13.68
CA ASN A 195 -16.06 -16.44 -14.47
C ASN A 195 -15.50 -15.03 -14.65
N ARG A 196 -15.89 -14.37 -15.74
CA ARG A 196 -15.62 -12.95 -15.90
C ARG A 196 -16.51 -12.17 -14.95
N VAL A 197 -15.92 -11.22 -14.22
CA VAL A 197 -16.63 -10.31 -13.30
C VAL A 197 -16.67 -8.88 -13.83
N LEU A 198 -15.67 -8.50 -14.63
CA LEU A 198 -15.59 -7.17 -15.23
C LEU A 198 -15.14 -7.25 -16.70
N PRO A 199 -15.99 -6.89 -17.66
CA PRO A 199 -15.59 -6.79 -19.05
C PRO A 199 -14.73 -5.53 -19.24
N ILE A 200 -13.54 -5.70 -19.82
CA ILE A 200 -12.60 -4.60 -20.05
C ILE A 200 -12.20 -4.66 -21.51
N SER A 201 -12.35 -3.54 -22.22
CA SER A 201 -12.16 -3.50 -23.68
C SER A 201 -10.70 -3.57 -24.10
N GLN A 202 -9.77 -3.16 -23.24
CA GLN A 202 -8.33 -3.20 -23.46
C GLN A 202 -7.61 -3.38 -22.13
N ILE A 203 -6.73 -4.38 -22.03
CA ILE A 203 -5.83 -4.55 -20.87
C ILE A 203 -4.70 -3.49 -20.90
N ALA A 204 -4.44 -2.94 -22.09
CA ALA A 204 -3.55 -1.80 -22.28
C ALA A 204 -4.23 -0.48 -21.89
N GLN A 205 -4.26 -0.19 -20.59
CA GLN A 205 -4.31 1.17 -20.09
C GLN A 205 -3.17 1.32 -19.08
N ARG A 206 -2.25 2.25 -19.37
CA ARG A 206 -1.10 2.74 -18.60
C ARG A 206 -1.07 2.41 -17.09
N GLY A 207 -0.91 1.13 -16.72
CA GLY A 207 -0.97 0.68 -15.34
C GLY A 207 -2.37 0.88 -14.75
N PHE A 208 -2.92 -0.14 -14.10
CA PHE A 208 -3.99 0.12 -13.16
C PHE A 208 -3.51 1.21 -12.19
N LEU A 209 -4.24 2.33 -12.08
CA LEU A 209 -3.92 3.31 -11.05
C LEU A 209 -3.96 2.62 -9.68
N SER A 210 -4.76 1.55 -9.50
CA SER A 210 -4.81 0.75 -8.29
C SER A 210 -5.03 -0.73 -8.60
N GLU A 211 -4.19 -1.59 -8.03
CA GLU A 211 -4.32 -3.04 -8.14
C GLU A 211 -5.59 -3.56 -7.41
N PRO A 212 -6.25 -4.61 -7.93
CA PRO A 212 -7.28 -5.33 -7.18
C PRO A 212 -6.72 -5.90 -5.86
N VAL A 213 -7.46 -5.76 -4.77
CA VAL A 213 -7.06 -6.29 -3.45
C VAL A 213 -8.14 -7.15 -2.83
N TRP A 214 -7.75 -8.34 -2.39
CA TRP A 214 -8.64 -9.25 -1.67
C TRP A 214 -8.74 -8.86 -0.20
N SER A 215 -9.92 -9.07 0.39
CA SER A 215 -10.07 -9.12 1.84
C SER A 215 -9.25 -10.27 2.41
N PRO A 216 -8.79 -10.20 3.68
CA PRO A 216 -7.94 -11.24 4.28
C PRO A 216 -8.56 -12.65 4.25
N ASP A 217 -9.88 -12.73 4.37
CA ASP A 217 -10.64 -13.99 4.30
C ASP A 217 -10.89 -14.49 2.86
N GLY A 218 -10.52 -13.70 1.85
CA GLY A 218 -10.73 -14.00 0.43
C GLY A 218 -12.19 -13.95 -0.04
N ASN A 219 -13.11 -13.39 0.77
CA ASN A 219 -14.53 -13.34 0.42
C ASN A 219 -14.90 -12.14 -0.46
N LEU A 220 -14.13 -11.06 -0.42
CA LEU A 220 -14.39 -9.83 -1.16
C LEU A 220 -13.15 -9.41 -1.94
N LEU A 221 -13.33 -9.01 -3.19
CA LEU A 221 -12.32 -8.33 -3.99
C LEU A 221 -12.69 -6.85 -4.11
N ALA A 222 -11.82 -5.96 -3.65
CA ALA A 222 -11.95 -4.52 -3.87
C ALA A 222 -11.24 -4.10 -5.17
N VAL A 223 -11.92 -3.31 -5.99
CA VAL A 223 -11.43 -2.80 -7.28
C VAL A 223 -11.76 -1.34 -7.44
N THR A 224 -10.80 -0.55 -7.92
CA THR A 224 -11.04 0.85 -8.32
C THR A 224 -11.55 0.89 -9.75
N ILE A 225 -12.71 1.48 -9.97
CA ILE A 225 -13.36 1.56 -11.28
C ILE A 225 -13.66 3.02 -11.60
N ALA A 226 -13.31 3.44 -12.82
CA ALA A 226 -13.71 4.74 -13.32
C ALA A 226 -15.22 4.82 -13.48
N THR A 227 -15.81 5.88 -12.95
CA THR A 227 -17.15 6.30 -13.35
C THR A 227 -17.03 7.27 -14.53
N GLY A 228 -18.16 7.77 -15.04
CA GLY A 228 -18.14 8.74 -16.12
C GLY A 228 -17.28 9.99 -15.84
N TYR A 229 -16.99 10.31 -14.57
CA TYR A 229 -16.37 11.55 -14.13
C TYR A 229 -15.31 11.42 -13.02
N ASP A 230 -15.33 10.34 -12.24
CA ASP A 230 -14.49 10.13 -11.06
C ASP A 230 -13.96 8.68 -10.98
N LEU A 231 -13.33 8.30 -9.87
CA LEU A 231 -12.98 6.91 -9.56
C LEU A 231 -13.65 6.50 -8.25
N ASP A 232 -14.33 5.36 -8.26
CA ASP A 232 -14.95 4.79 -7.07
C ASP A 232 -14.35 3.41 -6.76
N ILE A 233 -14.38 3.02 -5.49
CA ILE A 233 -13.97 1.70 -5.03
C ILE A 233 -15.20 0.80 -4.91
N PHE A 234 -15.16 -0.33 -5.60
CA PHE A 234 -16.21 -1.33 -5.58
C PHE A 234 -15.71 -2.60 -4.90
N VAL A 235 -16.63 -3.37 -4.32
CA VAL A 235 -16.37 -4.74 -3.86
C VAL A 235 -17.21 -5.74 -4.63
N ILE A 236 -16.61 -6.89 -4.89
CA ILE A 236 -17.23 -8.05 -5.56
C ILE A 236 -17.07 -9.25 -4.63
N SER A 237 -18.14 -10.00 -4.37
CA SER A 237 -18.01 -11.25 -3.62
C SER A 237 -17.29 -12.32 -4.43
N ARG A 238 -16.63 -13.25 -3.73
CA ARG A 238 -15.90 -14.39 -4.30
C ARG A 238 -16.73 -15.21 -5.28
N ASP A 239 -18.01 -15.40 -4.98
CA ASP A 239 -18.98 -16.13 -5.81
C ASP A 239 -19.61 -15.28 -6.92
N GLY A 240 -19.27 -13.99 -6.99
CA GLY A 240 -19.83 -13.01 -7.91
C GLY A 240 -21.29 -12.61 -7.65
N THR A 241 -21.96 -13.11 -6.61
CA THR A 241 -23.40 -12.80 -6.44
C THR A 241 -23.66 -11.41 -5.88
N PHE A 242 -22.65 -10.78 -5.27
CA PHE A 242 -22.73 -9.47 -4.64
C PHE A 242 -21.75 -8.49 -5.25
N THR A 243 -22.23 -7.27 -5.49
CA THR A 243 -21.41 -6.15 -5.91
C THR A 243 -21.93 -4.86 -5.29
N ASP A 244 -21.04 -4.06 -4.74
CA ASP A 244 -21.37 -2.81 -4.05
C ASP A 244 -20.32 -1.75 -4.38
N ASN A 245 -20.75 -0.50 -4.52
CA ASN A 245 -19.84 0.65 -4.60
C ASN A 245 -19.65 1.15 -3.17
N LEU A 246 -18.43 1.05 -2.65
CA LEU A 246 -18.17 1.39 -1.26
C LEU A 246 -18.13 2.90 -1.04
N THR A 247 -17.55 3.65 -1.98
CA THR A 247 -17.20 5.05 -1.77
C THR A 247 -18.31 5.99 -2.20
N HIS A 248 -18.97 5.72 -3.33
CA HIS A 248 -20.09 6.51 -3.84
C HIS A 248 -19.86 8.02 -3.75
N HIS A 249 -18.70 8.51 -4.19
CA HIS A 249 -18.30 9.90 -4.00
C HIS A 249 -17.80 10.51 -5.31
N GLY A 250 -18.05 11.80 -5.53
CA GLY A 250 -17.56 12.53 -6.70
C GLY A 250 -16.05 12.72 -6.78
N ALA A 251 -15.27 12.07 -5.92
CA ALA A 251 -13.82 12.25 -5.81
C ALA A 251 -13.09 11.08 -6.49
N TYR A 252 -11.79 11.22 -6.73
CA TYR A 252 -10.95 10.12 -7.15
C TYR A 252 -10.57 9.28 -5.95
N ASP A 253 -11.28 8.18 -5.72
CA ASP A 253 -10.99 7.20 -4.69
C ASP A 253 -10.19 6.02 -5.25
N MET A 254 -8.99 5.80 -4.70
CA MET A 254 -7.99 4.88 -5.23
C MET A 254 -7.20 4.16 -4.12
N TRP A 255 -6.36 3.21 -4.52
CA TRP A 255 -5.48 2.41 -3.66
C TRP A 255 -6.17 1.79 -2.44
N PRO A 256 -7.24 0.98 -2.64
CA PRO A 256 -7.86 0.24 -1.54
C PRO A 256 -6.84 -0.69 -0.88
N SER A 257 -6.92 -0.83 0.44
CA SER A 257 -6.10 -1.76 1.23
C SER A 257 -6.86 -2.20 2.49
N TRP A 258 -7.13 -3.50 2.61
CA TRP A 258 -7.85 -4.05 3.76
C TRP A 258 -6.96 -4.12 4.99
N SER A 259 -7.50 -3.80 6.17
CA SER A 259 -6.87 -4.13 7.44
C SER A 259 -6.67 -5.65 7.54
N PRO A 260 -5.63 -6.13 8.25
CA PRO A 260 -5.39 -7.57 8.38
C PRO A 260 -6.56 -8.37 8.99
N ASP A 261 -7.43 -7.72 9.78
CA ASP A 261 -8.66 -8.31 10.33
C ASP A 261 -9.91 -8.14 9.43
N GLY A 262 -9.78 -7.47 8.28
CA GLY A 262 -10.83 -7.27 7.29
C GLY A 262 -11.91 -6.25 7.67
N LYS A 263 -11.79 -5.57 8.81
CA LYS A 263 -12.84 -4.68 9.32
C LYS A 263 -12.77 -3.25 8.82
N THR A 264 -11.61 -2.83 8.36
CA THR A 264 -11.36 -1.46 7.90
C THR A 264 -10.77 -1.48 6.51
N LEU A 265 -11.28 -0.63 5.62
CA LEU A 265 -10.65 -0.37 4.34
C LEU A 265 -9.91 0.97 4.40
N LEU A 266 -8.62 0.94 4.12
CA LEU A 266 -7.81 2.13 3.86
C LEU A 266 -7.88 2.44 2.37
N PHE A 267 -7.99 3.72 2.02
CA PHE A 267 -7.96 4.17 0.63
C PHE A 267 -7.44 5.61 0.55
N VAL A 268 -7.13 6.06 -0.65
CA VAL A 268 -6.62 7.41 -0.93
C VAL A 268 -7.66 8.18 -1.73
N SER A 269 -7.88 9.44 -1.36
CA SER A 269 -8.90 10.29 -1.95
C SER A 269 -8.47 11.75 -2.07
N ASP A 270 -8.83 12.39 -3.17
CA ASP A 270 -8.62 13.83 -3.38
C ASP A 270 -9.80 14.69 -2.87
N ARG A 271 -10.80 14.10 -2.19
CA ARG A 271 -12.06 14.77 -1.77
C ARG A 271 -11.90 16.07 -0.98
N ASN A 272 -10.74 16.28 -0.35
CA ASN A 272 -10.42 17.51 0.38
C ASN A 272 -9.84 18.62 -0.51
N VAL A 273 -9.31 18.27 -1.68
CA VAL A 273 -8.81 19.22 -2.70
C VAL A 273 -9.91 19.52 -3.70
N CYS A 274 -10.55 18.47 -4.22
CA CYS A 274 -11.70 18.58 -5.09
C CYS A 274 -12.89 17.86 -4.47
N ALA A 275 -13.94 18.62 -4.12
CA ALA A 275 -15.13 18.02 -3.50
C ALA A 275 -15.90 17.09 -4.45
N SER A 276 -15.88 17.39 -5.75
CA SER A 276 -16.49 16.55 -6.77
C SER A 276 -15.91 16.83 -8.17
N TRP A 277 -15.81 15.81 -9.00
CA TRP A 277 -15.50 15.90 -10.43
C TRP A 277 -16.74 15.74 -11.29
N ILE A 278 -17.89 15.53 -10.67
CA ILE A 278 -19.17 15.37 -11.36
C ILE A 278 -19.65 16.74 -11.85
N PRO A 279 -19.94 16.89 -13.15
CA PRO A 279 -20.42 18.15 -13.70
C PRO A 279 -21.71 18.64 -13.03
N GLY A 280 -21.75 19.93 -12.70
CA GLY A 280 -22.94 20.58 -12.13
C GLY A 280 -23.20 20.33 -10.65
N GLU A 281 -22.35 19.54 -9.97
CA GLU A 281 -22.37 19.47 -8.51
C GLU A 281 -21.76 20.70 -7.85
N THR A 282 -22.13 20.94 -6.59
CA THR A 282 -21.58 22.08 -5.84
C THR A 282 -20.12 21.82 -5.50
N GLY A 283 -19.24 22.76 -5.84
CA GLY A 283 -17.80 22.60 -5.62
C GLY A 283 -17.12 21.70 -6.65
N THR A 284 -17.75 21.47 -7.80
CA THR A 284 -17.17 20.66 -8.87
C THR A 284 -15.90 21.28 -9.44
N CYS A 285 -14.89 20.44 -9.71
CA CYS A 285 -13.69 20.83 -10.47
C CYS A 285 -13.83 20.59 -11.97
N ASP A 286 -14.98 20.07 -12.43
CA ASP A 286 -15.26 19.95 -13.86
C ASP A 286 -15.17 21.32 -14.57
N GLY A 287 -14.58 21.32 -15.78
CA GLY A 287 -14.37 22.53 -16.57
C GLY A 287 -13.30 23.49 -16.02
N THR A 288 -12.58 23.11 -14.96
CA THR A 288 -11.34 23.80 -14.57
C THR A 288 -10.18 23.28 -15.43
N ASP A 289 -9.14 24.09 -15.68
CA ASP A 289 -7.89 23.63 -16.32
C ASP A 289 -7.06 22.71 -15.39
N THR A 290 -7.68 22.14 -14.35
CA THR A 290 -7.06 21.29 -13.34
C THR A 290 -7.02 19.85 -13.86
N PRO A 291 -5.84 19.22 -13.99
CA PRO A 291 -5.76 17.83 -14.36
C PRO A 291 -6.25 16.93 -13.19
N PRO A 292 -6.69 15.69 -13.49
CA PRO A 292 -6.94 14.69 -12.46
C PRO A 292 -5.72 14.53 -11.53
N PRO A 293 -5.94 14.22 -10.24
CA PRO A 293 -4.86 14.09 -9.27
C PRO A 293 -4.06 12.81 -9.51
N ASN A 294 -2.75 12.85 -9.19
CA ASN A 294 -1.87 11.69 -9.18
C ASN A 294 -1.76 11.06 -7.77
N GLY A 295 -2.71 11.34 -6.89
CA GLY A 295 -2.64 10.97 -5.47
C GLY A 295 -3.79 11.55 -4.66
N GLY A 296 -3.66 11.55 -3.33
CA GLY A 296 -4.68 12.07 -2.43
C GLY A 296 -4.32 11.93 -0.95
N HIS A 297 -5.26 12.23 -0.07
CA HIS A 297 -5.11 12.01 1.37
C HIS A 297 -5.60 10.61 1.76
N PRO A 298 -5.05 9.98 2.81
CA PRO A 298 -5.49 8.66 3.25
C PRO A 298 -6.76 8.75 4.11
N PHE A 299 -7.71 7.86 3.84
CA PHE A 299 -8.98 7.72 4.53
C PHE A 299 -9.19 6.27 4.99
N LEU A 300 -9.89 6.12 6.10
CA LEU A 300 -10.30 4.83 6.64
C LEU A 300 -11.83 4.75 6.57
N MET A 301 -12.32 3.62 6.06
CA MET A 301 -13.73 3.24 6.05
C MET A 301 -13.93 2.04 6.97
N ASP A 302 -14.80 2.19 7.96
CA ASP A 302 -15.26 1.07 8.75
C ASP A 302 -16.27 0.25 7.92
N MET A 303 -16.00 -1.05 7.76
CA MET A 303 -16.74 -1.88 6.81
C MET A 303 -18.13 -2.30 7.30
N GLU A 304 -18.37 -2.22 8.61
CA GLU A 304 -19.67 -2.52 9.22
C GLU A 304 -20.60 -1.31 9.16
N THR A 305 -20.11 -0.15 9.57
CA THR A 305 -20.87 1.10 9.71
C THR A 305 -20.85 1.99 8.46
N ARG A 306 -19.88 1.76 7.55
CA ARG A 306 -19.55 2.62 6.40
C ARG A 306 -19.14 4.05 6.78
N GLU A 307 -18.77 4.28 8.03
CA GLU A 307 -18.22 5.56 8.45
C GLU A 307 -16.84 5.77 7.82
N VAL A 308 -16.65 6.94 7.20
CA VAL A 308 -15.38 7.35 6.59
C VAL A 308 -14.78 8.47 7.41
N ARG A 309 -13.49 8.36 7.72
CA ARG A 309 -12.70 9.43 8.33
C ARG A 309 -11.33 9.54 7.70
N GLN A 310 -10.79 10.76 7.66
CA GLN A 310 -9.43 11.00 7.22
C GLN A 310 -8.43 10.50 8.27
N LEU A 311 -7.34 9.88 7.81
CA LEU A 311 -6.24 9.41 8.66
C LEU A 311 -5.14 10.45 8.80
N SER A 312 -4.82 11.18 7.73
CA SER A 312 -3.71 12.16 7.71
C SER A 312 -3.98 13.28 6.70
N ASP A 313 -3.40 14.46 6.95
CA ASP A 313 -3.35 15.59 6.01
C ASP A 313 -2.18 15.49 5.01
N GLU A 314 -1.38 14.43 5.08
CA GLU A 314 -0.29 14.19 4.12
C GLU A 314 -0.83 13.72 2.76
N TRP A 315 -0.25 14.26 1.69
CA TRP A 315 -0.59 13.89 0.32
C TRP A 315 0.24 12.70 -0.16
N LEU A 316 -0.42 11.59 -0.42
CA LEU A 316 0.20 10.34 -0.86
C LEU A 316 0.29 10.31 -2.38
N THR A 317 1.46 9.95 -2.87
CA THR A 317 1.72 9.67 -4.30
C THR A 317 1.94 8.18 -4.58
N ASP A 318 2.01 7.36 -3.51
CA ASP A 318 2.18 5.92 -3.56
C ASP A 318 1.08 5.22 -2.73
N PRO A 319 0.73 3.94 -3.03
CA PRO A 319 -0.25 3.19 -2.26
C PRO A 319 0.17 3.01 -0.78
N PRO A 320 -0.70 3.32 0.19
CA PRO A 320 -0.41 3.08 1.60
C PRO A 320 -0.58 1.59 1.96
N ARG A 321 0.06 1.16 3.06
CA ARG A 321 0.10 -0.26 3.47
C ARG A 321 -0.16 -0.44 4.96
N TRP A 322 -0.91 -1.47 5.31
CA TRP A 322 -1.05 -1.91 6.70
C TRP A 322 0.19 -2.69 7.14
N LEU A 323 0.69 -2.42 8.35
CA LEU A 323 1.71 -3.26 9.01
C LEU A 323 1.06 -4.31 9.91
N ASN A 324 -0.01 -3.91 10.59
CA ASN A 324 -0.80 -4.69 11.52
C ASN A 324 -2.17 -4.02 11.69
N ASN A 325 -3.07 -4.57 12.50
CA ASN A 325 -4.42 -4.01 12.70
C ASN A 325 -4.47 -2.60 13.31
N ARG A 326 -3.32 -2.01 13.68
CA ARG A 326 -3.24 -0.71 14.33
C ARG A 326 -2.43 0.31 13.54
N GLN A 327 -1.47 -0.13 12.72
CA GLN A 327 -0.50 0.76 12.09
C GLN A 327 -0.54 0.67 10.57
N VAL A 328 -0.44 1.84 9.95
CA VAL A 328 -0.39 2.04 8.50
C VAL A 328 0.86 2.84 8.17
N THR A 329 1.53 2.52 7.08
CA THR A 329 2.68 3.26 6.56
C THR A 329 2.42 3.77 5.16
N PHE A 330 3.02 4.91 4.84
CA PHE A 330 2.89 5.52 3.52
C PHE A 330 4.04 6.47 3.21
N GLY A 331 4.27 6.68 1.91
CA GLY A 331 5.17 7.70 1.38
C GLY A 331 4.42 8.98 1.04
N SER A 332 5.06 10.14 1.22
CA SER A 332 4.57 11.45 0.80
C SER A 332 5.68 12.18 0.03
N GLY A 333 5.28 12.93 -1.00
CA GLY A 333 6.19 13.66 -1.91
C GLY A 333 6.75 12.80 -3.04
N ASP A 334 6.88 13.41 -4.23
CA ASP A 334 7.47 12.79 -5.42
C ASP A 334 8.44 13.73 -6.15
N VAL A 335 9.72 13.31 -6.20
CA VAL A 335 10.82 13.98 -6.91
C VAL A 335 10.60 14.06 -8.42
N ALA A 336 9.80 13.16 -9.00
CA ALA A 336 9.43 13.19 -10.41
C ALA A 336 8.42 14.31 -10.73
N PHE A 337 7.66 14.79 -9.74
CA PHE A 337 6.63 15.82 -9.91
C PHE A 337 6.93 17.14 -9.17
N GLY A 338 8.19 17.36 -8.80
CA GLY A 338 8.67 18.66 -8.32
C GLY A 338 8.65 18.85 -6.80
N ASP A 339 8.28 17.82 -6.04
CA ASP A 339 8.54 17.79 -4.60
C ASP A 339 10.03 17.45 -4.36
N PRO A 340 10.81 18.26 -3.62
CA PRO A 340 12.23 17.99 -3.43
C PRO A 340 12.53 16.67 -2.70
N GLU A 341 11.60 16.14 -1.88
CA GLU A 341 11.90 15.04 -0.96
C GLU A 341 10.75 14.01 -0.85
N ARG A 342 11.06 12.72 -1.00
CA ARG A 342 10.15 11.63 -0.60
C ARG A 342 10.35 11.33 0.89
N THR A 343 9.27 11.43 1.64
CA THR A 343 9.23 11.24 3.10
C THR A 343 8.44 9.97 3.45
N ILE A 344 8.82 9.31 4.54
CA ILE A 344 8.20 8.07 4.99
C ILE A 344 7.46 8.33 6.30
N TRP A 345 6.23 7.84 6.38
CA TRP A 345 5.32 8.08 7.50
C TRP A 345 4.77 6.78 8.05
N ILE A 346 4.41 6.82 9.33
CA ILE A 346 3.64 5.79 10.01
C ILE A 346 2.52 6.44 10.83
N ALA A 347 1.32 5.90 10.70
CA ALA A 347 0.12 6.35 11.38
C ALA A 347 -0.45 5.25 12.26
N ASP A 348 -0.90 5.62 13.45
CA ASP A 348 -1.70 4.78 14.33
C ASP A 348 -3.18 5.05 14.06
N VAL A 349 -3.89 4.05 13.55
CA VAL A 349 -5.29 4.23 13.17
C VAL A 349 -6.20 4.39 14.37
N VAL A 350 -5.80 3.97 15.57
CA VAL A 350 -6.66 4.07 16.76
C VAL A 350 -6.51 5.43 17.43
N THR A 351 -5.28 5.93 17.59
CA THR A 351 -5.05 7.24 18.25
C THR A 351 -5.12 8.40 17.26
N GLY A 352 -4.93 8.15 15.96
CA GLY A 352 -4.77 9.19 14.94
C GLY A 352 -3.37 9.81 14.94
N ASP A 353 -2.42 9.25 15.72
CA ASP A 353 -1.05 9.77 15.76
C ASP A 353 -0.35 9.46 14.43
N VAL A 354 0.06 10.50 13.72
CA VAL A 354 0.82 10.40 12.47
C VAL A 354 2.22 10.94 12.69
N GLN A 355 3.24 10.15 12.33
CA GLN A 355 4.63 10.51 12.54
C GLN A 355 5.45 10.28 11.27
N GLN A 356 6.21 11.31 10.89
CA GLN A 356 7.27 11.22 9.90
C GLN A 356 8.50 10.52 10.52
N THR A 357 9.09 9.58 9.79
CA THR A 357 10.41 9.04 10.14
C THR A 357 11.49 9.86 9.43
N ARG A 358 12.12 10.75 10.20
CA ARG A 358 13.23 11.60 9.73
C ARG A 358 14.51 11.21 10.46
N LEU A 359 15.57 10.89 9.70
CA LEU A 359 16.87 10.59 10.31
C LEU A 359 17.38 11.76 11.14
N ALA A 360 17.71 11.50 12.41
CA ALA A 360 18.14 12.52 13.36
C ALA A 360 19.46 13.21 12.98
N ASP A 361 20.29 12.53 12.20
CA ASP A 361 21.63 12.95 11.77
C ASP A 361 21.74 13.17 10.25
N GLY A 362 20.61 13.15 9.52
CA GLY A 362 20.57 13.24 8.05
C GLY A 362 20.77 14.67 7.52
N PRO A 363 21.38 14.84 6.33
CA PRO A 363 21.37 16.12 5.63
C PRO A 363 19.94 16.46 5.16
N GLU A 364 19.63 17.74 4.95
CA GLU A 364 18.29 18.17 4.54
C GLU A 364 17.86 17.50 3.22
N ASN A 365 18.72 17.46 2.20
CA ASN A 365 18.36 16.94 0.86
C ASN A 365 18.53 15.41 0.70
N GLN A 366 18.21 14.63 1.71
CA GLN A 366 18.32 13.16 1.67
C GLN A 366 17.05 12.54 1.09
N ILE A 367 17.20 11.59 0.17
CA ILE A 367 16.05 10.85 -0.39
C ILE A 367 16.03 9.45 0.22
N ASN A 368 14.89 9.08 0.80
CA ASN A 368 14.65 7.78 1.41
C ASN A 368 13.60 7.00 0.60
N ILE A 369 13.95 5.78 0.22
CA ILE A 369 13.19 4.97 -0.74
C ILE A 369 13.34 3.48 -0.42
N ALA A 370 12.47 2.67 -1.03
CA ALA A 370 12.46 1.21 -0.88
C ALA A 370 12.36 0.80 0.61
N GLU A 371 11.48 1.44 1.34
CA GLU A 371 11.25 1.18 2.74
C GLU A 371 10.61 -0.18 3.00
N ALA A 372 11.09 -0.86 4.02
CA ALA A 372 10.43 -2.03 4.59
C ALA A 372 10.40 -1.89 6.11
N TRP A 373 9.19 -1.82 6.65
CA TRP A 373 8.94 -1.71 8.08
C TRP A 373 8.93 -3.07 8.75
N SER A 374 9.48 -3.12 9.96
CA SER A 374 9.32 -4.25 10.86
C SER A 374 7.84 -4.48 11.17
N PRO A 375 7.40 -5.73 11.44
CA PRO A 375 5.98 -6.05 11.64
C PRO A 375 5.31 -5.30 12.81
N ASP A 376 6.10 -4.94 13.83
CA ASP A 376 5.64 -4.18 15.00
C ASP A 376 5.68 -2.65 14.79
N GLY A 377 6.14 -2.19 13.62
CA GLY A 377 6.28 -0.77 13.28
C GLY A 377 7.33 -0.02 14.11
N SER A 378 8.21 -0.72 14.83
CA SER A 378 9.23 -0.11 15.69
C SER A 378 10.45 0.38 14.91
N SER A 379 10.76 -0.28 13.80
CA SER A 379 11.94 -0.06 12.98
C SER A 379 11.64 -0.12 11.48
N VAL A 380 12.44 0.57 10.69
CA VAL A 380 12.33 0.61 9.23
C VAL A 380 13.71 0.52 8.60
N VAL A 381 13.84 -0.34 7.58
CA VAL A 381 14.99 -0.32 6.67
C VAL A 381 14.62 0.44 5.41
N PHE A 382 15.55 1.21 4.87
CA PHE A 382 15.37 1.90 3.59
C PHE A 382 16.72 2.17 2.94
N GLN A 383 16.69 2.44 1.65
CA GLN A 383 17.84 2.97 0.92
C GLN A 383 17.85 4.49 1.06
N SER A 384 18.95 5.01 1.60
CA SER A 384 19.25 6.44 1.69
C SER A 384 20.14 6.83 0.52
N ALA A 385 19.75 7.86 -0.20
CA ALA A 385 20.52 8.41 -1.31
C ALA A 385 20.77 9.91 -1.14
N THR A 386 22.02 10.30 -1.37
CA THR A 386 22.44 11.70 -1.52
C THR A 386 22.93 11.95 -2.96
N ALA A 387 23.39 13.17 -3.26
CA ALA A 387 24.00 13.47 -4.56
C ALA A 387 25.26 12.63 -4.85
N THR A 388 25.92 12.06 -3.84
CA THR A 388 27.24 11.40 -3.99
C THR A 388 27.34 10.02 -3.34
N SER A 389 26.31 9.55 -2.64
CA SER A 389 26.35 8.26 -1.94
C SER A 389 24.98 7.59 -1.90
N THR A 390 25.00 6.25 -1.83
CA THR A 390 23.86 5.40 -1.51
C THR A 390 24.26 4.45 -0.40
N GLU A 391 23.41 4.30 0.61
CA GLU A 391 23.62 3.37 1.71
C GLU A 391 22.29 2.76 2.14
N ILE A 392 22.35 1.61 2.81
CA ILE A 392 21.18 1.00 3.45
C ILE A 392 21.21 1.34 4.93
N VAL A 393 20.08 1.86 5.42
CA VAL A 393 19.93 2.34 6.79
C VAL A 393 18.82 1.56 7.46
N LEU A 394 19.11 1.01 8.65
CA LEU A 394 18.10 0.55 9.59
C LEU A 394 17.95 1.61 10.69
N ALA A 395 16.74 2.11 10.88
CA ALA A 395 16.43 3.11 11.89
C ALA A 395 15.18 2.72 12.69
N ASN A 396 15.09 3.21 13.93
CA ASN A 396 13.85 3.19 14.69
C ASN A 396 12.84 4.16 14.04
N ARG A 397 11.55 3.98 14.39
CA ARG A 397 10.44 4.86 13.97
C ARG A 397 10.71 6.35 14.24
N ASP A 398 11.41 6.67 15.33
CA ASP A 398 11.77 8.03 15.71
C ASP A 398 12.93 8.64 14.90
N GLY A 399 13.51 7.87 13.99
CA GLY A 399 14.62 8.28 13.15
C GLY A 399 16.00 8.09 13.78
N SER A 400 16.09 7.54 14.99
CA SER A 400 17.37 7.12 15.56
C SER A 400 17.92 5.91 14.81
N VAL A 401 19.18 5.99 14.39
CA VAL A 401 19.81 4.97 13.56
C VAL A 401 20.23 3.76 14.40
N ILE A 402 19.83 2.56 13.98
CA ILE A 402 20.29 1.28 14.53
C ILE A 402 21.58 0.87 13.83
N GLY A 403 21.63 0.95 12.50
CA GLY A 403 22.80 0.57 11.72
C GLY A 403 22.80 1.11 10.29
N ARG A 404 23.99 1.15 9.67
CA ARG A 404 24.20 1.58 8.28
C ARG A 404 25.17 0.66 7.58
N THR A 405 25.01 0.48 6.28
CA THR A 405 25.95 -0.28 5.46
C THR A 405 26.03 0.26 4.04
N ASP A 406 27.25 0.44 3.55
CA ASP A 406 27.60 0.72 2.15
C ASP A 406 28.04 -0.56 1.41
N ALA A 407 28.06 -1.70 2.11
CA ALA A 407 28.48 -2.98 1.56
C ALA A 407 27.50 -3.54 0.53
N LEU A 408 26.27 -3.01 0.51
CA LEU A 408 25.23 -3.32 -0.47
C LEU A 408 24.97 -2.06 -1.29
N SER A 409 25.45 -2.05 -2.53
CA SER A 409 25.08 -1.02 -3.49
C SER A 409 24.01 -1.58 -4.42
N PHE A 410 22.87 -0.92 -4.42
CA PHE A 410 21.80 -1.12 -5.39
C PHE A 410 21.70 0.13 -6.26
N ALA A 411 21.26 -0.03 -7.51
CA ALA A 411 20.90 1.14 -8.31
C ALA A 411 19.79 1.93 -7.61
N ARG A 412 19.64 3.21 -7.98
CA ARG A 412 18.86 4.20 -7.22
C ARG A 412 17.41 3.79 -6.90
N PHE A 413 16.82 2.78 -7.54
CA PHE A 413 15.45 2.33 -7.25
C PHE A 413 15.36 0.79 -7.12
N SER A 414 16.45 0.12 -6.72
CA SER A 414 16.60 -1.31 -6.99
C SER A 414 16.80 -2.21 -5.76
N MET A 415 16.31 -1.80 -4.59
CA MET A 415 16.34 -2.62 -3.38
C MET A 415 14.96 -3.19 -3.07
N ALA A 416 14.90 -4.47 -2.69
CA ALA A 416 13.79 -5.08 -1.98
C ALA A 416 14.25 -5.55 -0.60
N ALA A 417 13.37 -5.43 0.39
CA ALA A 417 13.62 -5.88 1.74
C ALA A 417 12.37 -6.55 2.33
N ALA A 418 12.58 -7.61 3.09
CA ALA A 418 11.49 -8.30 3.79
C ALA A 418 11.92 -8.68 5.20
N TRP A 419 11.04 -8.38 6.15
CA TRP A 419 11.18 -8.81 7.53
C TRP A 419 10.57 -10.20 7.73
N SER A 420 11.15 -10.98 8.63
CA SER A 420 10.46 -12.15 9.16
C SER A 420 9.24 -11.70 9.97
N PRO A 421 8.15 -12.49 10.00
CA PRO A 421 6.92 -12.13 10.74
C PRO A 421 7.14 -11.86 12.23
N ASP A 422 8.17 -12.48 12.84
CA ASP A 422 8.55 -12.25 14.23
C ASP A 422 9.45 -11.02 14.45
N GLY A 423 9.81 -10.30 13.37
CA GLY A 423 10.68 -9.12 13.39
C GLY A 423 12.14 -9.39 13.71
N THR A 424 12.56 -10.66 13.83
CA THR A 424 13.94 -10.99 14.26
C THR A 424 14.95 -11.02 13.11
N ARG A 425 14.49 -11.01 11.86
CA ARG A 425 15.33 -11.16 10.67
C ARG A 425 14.90 -10.23 9.57
N LEU A 426 15.88 -9.81 8.79
CA LEU A 426 15.70 -8.92 7.66
C LEU A 426 16.47 -9.45 6.45
N ALA A 427 15.77 -9.83 5.39
CA ALA A 427 16.38 -10.20 4.11
C ALA A 427 16.41 -8.99 3.18
N ILE A 428 17.53 -8.77 2.48
CA ILE A 428 17.70 -7.65 1.53
C ILE A 428 18.21 -8.18 0.20
N GLY A 429 17.51 -7.87 -0.88
CA GLY A 429 17.84 -8.26 -2.25
C GLY A 429 17.61 -7.13 -3.24
N GLY A 430 17.78 -7.44 -4.52
CA GLY A 430 17.41 -6.52 -5.59
C GLY A 430 15.96 -6.64 -6.05
N VAL A 431 15.62 -5.97 -7.15
CA VAL A 431 14.29 -6.00 -7.81
C VAL A 431 14.46 -6.20 -9.31
N ASP A 432 13.39 -6.58 -10.01
CA ASP A 432 13.34 -6.64 -11.48
C ASP A 432 14.49 -7.46 -12.11
N GLY A 433 14.83 -8.59 -11.47
CA GLY A 433 15.92 -9.46 -11.91
C GLY A 433 17.34 -8.88 -11.71
N GLN A 434 17.48 -7.66 -11.20
CA GLN A 434 18.77 -7.08 -10.84
C GLN A 434 19.20 -7.60 -9.48
N CYS A 435 19.83 -8.78 -9.43
CA CYS A 435 20.24 -9.44 -8.17
C CYS A 435 21.77 -9.34 -7.94
N PRO A 436 22.32 -8.14 -7.62
CA PRO A 436 23.77 -7.91 -7.57
C PRO A 436 24.47 -8.63 -6.41
N HIS A 437 23.72 -8.93 -5.34
CA HIS A 437 24.24 -9.54 -4.12
C HIS A 437 23.70 -10.96 -3.96
N GLY A 438 24.48 -11.83 -3.32
CA GLY A 438 24.01 -13.15 -2.92
C GLY A 438 22.99 -13.06 -1.79
N ILE A 439 22.58 -14.22 -1.26
CA ILE A 439 21.63 -14.29 -0.14
C ILE A 439 22.15 -13.44 1.02
N THR A 440 21.37 -12.43 1.41
CA THR A 440 21.76 -11.45 2.41
C THR A 440 20.68 -11.34 3.47
N VAL A 441 20.99 -11.78 4.68
CA VAL A 441 20.07 -11.78 5.82
C VAL A 441 20.76 -11.16 7.02
N PHE A 442 20.07 -10.24 7.69
CA PHE A 442 20.48 -9.56 8.91
C PHE A 442 19.62 -10.00 10.08
N ASP A 443 20.13 -9.83 11.30
CA ASP A 443 19.32 -9.77 12.52
C ASP A 443 18.71 -8.37 12.71
N ASN A 444 17.88 -8.23 13.76
CA ASN A 444 17.24 -6.96 14.12
C ASN A 444 18.19 -5.90 14.69
N ASP A 445 19.43 -6.28 15.04
CA ASP A 445 20.51 -5.36 15.41
C ASP A 445 21.36 -4.94 14.19
N PHE A 446 20.92 -5.32 12.98
CA PHE A 446 21.57 -5.04 11.69
C PHE A 446 22.94 -5.73 11.50
N ASN A 447 23.18 -6.87 12.16
CA ASN A 447 24.34 -7.71 11.91
C ASN A 447 24.03 -8.79 10.85
N PHE A 448 25.00 -9.10 9.99
CA PHE A 448 24.84 -10.18 9.01
C PHE A 448 24.68 -11.55 9.68
N ILE A 449 23.53 -12.19 9.46
CA ILE A 449 23.30 -13.63 9.72
C ILE A 449 23.84 -14.45 8.54
N ALA A 450 23.48 -14.05 7.33
CA ALA A 450 23.96 -14.65 6.09
C ALA A 450 24.45 -13.59 5.13
N ARG A 451 25.60 -13.89 4.52
CA ARG A 451 26.20 -13.08 3.46
C ARG A 451 26.76 -14.01 2.42
N GLY A 452 25.87 -14.50 1.55
CA GLY A 452 26.23 -15.30 0.40
C GLY A 452 27.10 -14.50 -0.56
N VAL A 453 28.24 -15.06 -0.94
CA VAL A 453 28.91 -14.61 -2.16
C VAL A 453 28.12 -15.19 -3.34
N PRO A 454 27.75 -14.39 -4.36
CA PRO A 454 27.07 -14.93 -5.53
C PRO A 454 27.79 -16.16 -6.09
N PRO A 455 27.09 -17.21 -6.56
CA PRO A 455 25.63 -17.33 -6.76
C PRO A 455 24.91 -18.35 -5.83
N PRO A 456 23.56 -18.33 -5.73
CA PRO A 456 22.63 -17.44 -6.44
C PRO A 456 22.63 -16.01 -5.89
N GLY A 457 22.47 -15.04 -6.79
CA GLY A 457 22.04 -13.69 -6.41
C GLY A 457 20.63 -13.73 -5.83
N MET A 458 20.23 -12.73 -5.06
CA MET A 458 18.89 -12.64 -4.45
C MET A 458 18.15 -11.37 -4.86
N CYS A 459 16.92 -11.53 -5.33
CA CYS A 459 15.94 -10.49 -5.60
C CYS A 459 14.63 -10.80 -4.89
N GLU A 460 13.88 -9.74 -4.55
CA GLU A 460 12.51 -9.80 -4.03
C GLU A 460 12.33 -10.88 -2.95
N PRO A 461 13.15 -10.84 -1.87
CA PRO A 461 13.01 -11.79 -0.79
C PRO A 461 11.66 -11.64 -0.11
N VAL A 462 11.03 -12.75 0.29
CA VAL A 462 9.79 -12.73 1.07
C VAL A 462 9.73 -13.92 2.02
N TYR A 463 9.46 -13.64 3.30
CA TYR A 463 9.37 -14.68 4.33
C TYR A 463 8.00 -15.37 4.30
N SER A 464 7.99 -16.66 4.65
CA SER A 464 6.73 -17.38 4.84
C SER A 464 5.93 -16.79 6.01
N PRO A 465 4.58 -16.89 6.02
CA PRO A 465 3.75 -16.37 7.10
C PRO A 465 4.13 -16.90 8.49
N ASN A 466 4.59 -18.15 8.56
CA ASN A 466 5.08 -18.78 9.80
C ASN A 466 6.56 -18.46 10.13
N GLY A 467 7.25 -17.68 9.29
CA GLY A 467 8.63 -17.26 9.46
C GLY A 467 9.70 -18.36 9.34
N GLN A 468 9.35 -19.57 8.89
CA GLN A 468 10.29 -20.69 8.81
C GLN A 468 11.17 -20.66 7.55
N PHE A 469 10.66 -20.10 6.46
CA PHE A 469 11.30 -20.12 5.16
C PHE A 469 11.42 -18.72 4.56
N LEU A 470 12.40 -18.59 3.67
CA LEU A 470 12.63 -17.41 2.85
C LEU A 470 12.52 -17.83 1.39
N ALA A 471 11.55 -17.29 0.66
CA ALA A 471 11.46 -17.42 -0.79
C ALA A 471 12.10 -16.20 -1.46
N PHE A 472 12.72 -16.38 -2.62
CA PHE A 472 13.31 -15.28 -3.38
C PHE A 472 13.52 -15.67 -4.84
N GLU A 473 13.60 -14.65 -5.69
CA GLU A 473 14.09 -14.80 -7.06
C GLU A 473 15.62 -14.82 -7.06
N GLY A 474 16.22 -15.75 -7.81
CA GLY A 474 17.66 -15.88 -7.82
C GLY A 474 18.25 -16.08 -9.20
N VAL A 475 19.38 -15.40 -9.44
CA VAL A 475 20.13 -15.47 -10.69
C VAL A 475 21.48 -16.15 -10.47
N LEU A 476 21.75 -17.20 -11.24
CA LEU A 476 23.06 -17.86 -11.26
C LEU A 476 24.00 -17.14 -12.24
N GLN A 477 24.88 -16.26 -11.76
CA GLN A 477 25.79 -15.49 -12.62
C GLN A 477 26.78 -16.32 -13.47
N ARG A 478 27.04 -17.57 -13.10
CA ARG A 478 27.86 -18.51 -13.89
C ARG A 478 27.03 -19.50 -14.72
N GLY A 479 25.70 -19.36 -14.70
CA GLY A 479 24.73 -20.13 -15.49
C GLY A 479 24.32 -19.39 -16.76
N ASP A 480 23.11 -19.70 -17.25
CA ASP A 480 22.45 -19.03 -18.39
C ASP A 480 21.89 -17.62 -18.05
N GLY A 481 22.13 -17.13 -16.82
CA GLY A 481 21.67 -15.83 -16.36
C GLY A 481 20.16 -15.77 -16.07
N ARG A 482 19.48 -16.91 -16.05
CA ARG A 482 18.04 -17.00 -15.82
C ARG A 482 17.67 -16.72 -14.35
N ILE A 483 16.49 -16.15 -14.17
CA ILE A 483 15.80 -16.06 -12.88
C ILE A 483 15.15 -17.41 -12.56
N ASP A 484 15.43 -17.93 -11.37
CA ASP A 484 14.77 -19.10 -10.80
C ASP A 484 14.16 -18.76 -9.44
N ILE A 485 13.15 -19.53 -9.02
CA ILE A 485 12.61 -19.40 -7.66
C ILE A 485 13.41 -20.28 -6.72
N TYR A 486 13.89 -19.69 -5.64
CA TYR A 486 14.58 -20.39 -4.55
C TYR A 486 13.75 -20.34 -3.28
N SER A 487 13.90 -21.38 -2.47
CA SER A 487 13.48 -21.38 -1.08
C SER A 487 14.68 -21.72 -0.19
N ALA A 488 14.84 -21.01 0.92
CA ALA A 488 15.85 -21.23 1.93
C ALA A 488 15.22 -21.30 3.32
N ASN A 489 15.98 -21.76 4.31
CA ASN A 489 15.59 -21.56 5.70
C ASN A 489 15.53 -20.05 6.01
N ALA A 490 14.82 -19.67 7.08
CA ALA A 490 14.69 -18.27 7.50
C ALA A 490 16.02 -17.52 7.77
N ASN A 491 17.15 -18.20 7.88
CA ASN A 491 18.47 -17.56 8.00
C ASN A 491 19.16 -17.36 6.64
N GLY A 492 18.51 -17.68 5.53
CA GLY A 492 19.08 -17.64 4.20
C GLY A 492 19.98 -18.83 3.83
N PHE A 493 20.19 -19.79 4.73
CA PHE A 493 20.99 -20.98 4.44
C PHE A 493 20.15 -22.12 3.83
N ALA A 494 20.85 -23.09 3.24
CA ALA A 494 20.25 -24.28 2.62
C ALA A 494 19.24 -23.97 1.49
N ALA A 495 19.54 -22.94 0.68
CA ALA A 495 18.72 -22.59 -0.46
C ALA A 495 18.62 -23.74 -1.48
N ILE A 496 17.40 -24.02 -1.93
CA ILE A 496 17.09 -24.99 -2.99
C ILE A 496 16.39 -24.27 -4.15
N ASN A 497 16.71 -24.69 -5.37
CA ASN A 497 16.09 -24.17 -6.59
C ASN A 497 14.83 -24.96 -6.91
N LEU A 498 13.67 -24.31 -6.90
CA LEU A 498 12.34 -24.91 -7.13
C LEU A 498 11.96 -24.99 -8.61
N THR A 499 12.61 -24.22 -9.48
CA THR A 499 12.29 -24.10 -10.91
C THR A 499 13.35 -24.66 -11.85
N ARG A 500 14.36 -25.35 -11.30
CA ARG A 500 15.55 -25.90 -11.97
C ARG A 500 15.31 -26.37 -13.41
N ASP A 501 14.29 -27.18 -13.62
CA ASP A 501 13.91 -27.81 -14.88
C ASP A 501 12.88 -27.01 -15.71
N LEU A 502 12.19 -26.03 -15.12
CA LEU A 502 11.37 -25.06 -15.85
C LEU A 502 12.25 -24.13 -16.69
N ARG A 503 11.69 -23.51 -17.71
CA ARG A 503 12.39 -22.62 -18.66
C ARG A 503 11.52 -21.41 -18.97
N GLY A 504 12.05 -20.47 -19.75
CA GLY A 504 11.36 -19.21 -20.06
C GLY A 504 11.42 -18.20 -18.91
N GLN A 505 10.42 -17.34 -18.81
CA GLN A 505 10.35 -16.30 -17.79
C GLN A 505 9.63 -16.82 -16.55
N ILE A 506 10.18 -16.49 -15.39
CA ILE A 506 9.71 -16.94 -14.08
C ILE A 506 9.65 -15.71 -13.18
N LYS A 507 8.55 -15.56 -12.46
CA LYS A 507 8.34 -14.47 -11.49
C LYS A 507 7.69 -15.02 -10.21
N LEU A 508 8.24 -14.64 -9.07
CA LEU A 508 7.70 -14.94 -7.74
C LEU A 508 6.46 -14.07 -7.48
N LEU A 509 5.35 -14.67 -7.06
CA LEU A 509 4.17 -13.93 -6.61
C LEU A 509 4.06 -13.84 -5.08
N GLY A 510 4.69 -14.78 -4.36
CA GLY A 510 4.76 -14.75 -2.89
C GLY A 510 4.39 -16.09 -2.25
N TRP A 511 3.82 -16.02 -1.06
CA TRP A 511 3.35 -17.17 -0.29
C TRP A 511 1.82 -17.28 -0.34
N VAL A 512 1.31 -18.50 -0.28
CA VAL A 512 -0.13 -18.79 -0.22
C VAL A 512 -0.42 -19.82 0.87
N GLY A 513 -1.46 -19.54 1.67
CA GLY A 513 -1.88 -20.38 2.79
C GLY A 513 -0.90 -20.43 3.96
N GLY A 514 -1.23 -21.25 4.97
CA GLY A 514 -0.36 -21.50 6.13
C GLY A 514 -0.39 -20.48 7.26
N ASP A 515 -1.48 -19.71 7.41
CA ASP A 515 -1.68 -18.70 8.47
C ASP A 515 -2.06 -19.30 9.86
N ASN A 516 -1.58 -20.52 10.17
CA ASN A 516 -1.76 -21.12 11.50
C ASN A 516 -0.63 -20.77 12.46
#